data_AF-A0A966X661-F1
#
_entry.id   AF-A0A966X661-F1
#
_cell.length_a   1.000
_cell.length_b   1.000
_cell.length_c   1.000
_cell.angle_alpha   90.00
_cell.angle_beta   90.00
_cell.angle_gamma   90.00
#
_symmetry.space_group_name_H-M   'P 1'
#
loop_
_entity.id
_entity.type
_entity.pdbx_description
1 polymer ?
#
loop_
_entity_poly.entity_id
_entity_poly.type
_entity_poly.pdbx_seq_one_letter_code
_entity_poly.pdbx_strand_id
1 'polypeptide(L)'
;MAIRTIISDPDDRIVRGKAKRVARIDDSIRRLFDDMIDTMRHAPGVGLAAPQIGVPLRVIVVEYEGVLHTVVNPEIVKSQGTETDDEGCLSVPNWQGPVTRATSLVVKGRDRDGAEVRIRADGWLARIFQHECDHLDGTLFIDRVQNRADIHWVDPDEYDDDEPGGSRRRRVRRRIRSSAAVSQAVQSET
;
A
#
# COMPACT_ATOMS: atom_id res chain seq x y z
N MET A 1 13.82 12.03 -8.27
CA MET A 1 13.88 10.98 -9.32
C MET A 1 12.55 10.98 -10.05
N ALA A 2 12.17 9.91 -10.76
CA ALA A 2 10.96 9.89 -11.58
C ALA A 2 9.84 9.09 -10.90
N ILE A 3 8.64 9.69 -10.82
CA ILE A 3 7.43 8.98 -10.42
C ILE A 3 7.08 7.98 -11.52
N ARG A 4 6.95 6.71 -11.16
CA ARG A 4 6.58 5.61 -12.05
C ARG A 4 5.08 5.35 -11.99
N THR A 5 4.52 4.88 -13.08
CA THR A 5 3.12 4.41 -13.10
C THR A 5 3.01 3.11 -12.32
N ILE A 6 2.09 3.06 -11.37
CA ILE A 6 1.73 1.84 -10.66
C ILE A 6 0.75 1.04 -11.54
N ILE A 7 1.02 -0.24 -11.72
CA ILE A 7 0.13 -1.18 -12.40
C ILE A 7 -1.06 -1.43 -11.48
N SER A 8 -2.24 -0.98 -11.89
CA SER A 8 -3.50 -1.10 -11.17
C SER A 8 -4.42 -2.21 -11.69
N ASP A 9 -3.97 -2.94 -12.71
CA ASP A 9 -4.66 -4.13 -13.21
C ASP A 9 -4.20 -5.34 -12.38
N PRO A 10 -5.05 -5.92 -11.52
CA PRO A 10 -4.68 -7.06 -10.71
C PRO A 10 -4.34 -8.28 -11.57
N ASP A 11 -4.80 -8.38 -12.83
CA ASP A 11 -4.53 -9.53 -13.69
C ASP A 11 -3.29 -9.34 -14.59
N ASP A 12 -2.58 -8.20 -14.45
CA ASP A 12 -1.33 -7.99 -15.17
C ASP A 12 -0.30 -9.05 -14.78
N ARG A 13 0.28 -9.68 -15.81
CA ARG A 13 1.27 -10.75 -15.68
C ARG A 13 2.49 -10.38 -14.83
N ILE A 14 2.84 -9.09 -14.73
CA ILE A 14 3.98 -8.61 -13.97
C ILE A 14 3.66 -8.66 -12.47
N VAL A 15 2.50 -8.16 -12.05
CA VAL A 15 2.10 -8.16 -10.62
C VAL A 15 1.71 -9.55 -10.13
N ARG A 16 1.31 -10.45 -11.04
CA ARG A 16 1.09 -11.88 -10.75
C ARG A 16 2.33 -12.76 -10.92
N GLY A 17 3.43 -12.20 -11.43
CA GLY A 17 4.65 -12.94 -11.74
C GLY A 17 5.59 -13.04 -10.55
N LYS A 18 6.23 -14.20 -10.37
CA LYS A 18 7.31 -14.35 -9.38
C LYS A 18 8.53 -13.51 -9.77
N ALA A 19 8.89 -12.58 -8.90
CA ALA A 19 9.99 -11.65 -9.14
C ALA A 19 11.37 -12.34 -9.04
N LYS A 20 12.31 -11.90 -9.87
CA LYS A 20 13.66 -12.47 -9.96
C LYS A 20 14.56 -11.94 -8.85
N ARG A 21 15.42 -12.81 -8.30
CA ARG A 21 16.44 -12.38 -7.34
C ARG A 21 17.42 -11.42 -8.00
N VAL A 22 17.80 -10.38 -7.28
CA VAL A 22 18.86 -9.45 -7.68
C VAL A 22 20.21 -10.03 -7.28
N ALA A 23 21.11 -10.27 -8.24
CA ALA A 23 22.44 -10.81 -7.95
C ALA A 23 23.37 -9.74 -7.35
N ARG A 24 23.44 -8.58 -8.02
CA ARG A 24 24.33 -7.46 -7.68
C ARG A 24 23.51 -6.18 -7.49
N ILE A 25 23.91 -5.38 -6.51
CA ILE A 25 23.34 -4.05 -6.28
C ILE A 25 24.29 -3.04 -6.90
N ASP A 26 23.89 -2.53 -8.06
CA ASP A 26 24.59 -1.49 -8.81
C ASP A 26 23.74 -0.21 -8.84
N ASP A 27 24.19 0.79 -9.59
CA ASP A 27 23.50 2.08 -9.66
C ASP A 27 22.10 1.97 -10.28
N SER A 28 21.80 0.92 -11.06
CA SER A 28 20.45 0.71 -11.58
C SER A 28 19.49 0.33 -10.46
N ILE A 29 19.92 -0.51 -9.52
CA ILE A 29 19.13 -0.88 -8.33
C ILE A 29 19.01 0.32 -7.37
N ARG A 30 20.07 1.11 -7.21
CA ARG A 30 20.00 2.33 -6.40
C ARG A 30 19.01 3.34 -6.97
N ARG A 31 18.99 3.52 -8.30
CA ARG A 31 17.99 4.36 -8.98
C ARG A 31 16.58 3.81 -8.87
N LEU A 32 16.42 2.49 -8.98
CA LEU A 32 15.14 1.82 -8.77
C LEU A 32 14.58 2.13 -7.38
N PHE A 33 15.41 2.09 -6.33
CA PHE A 33 14.97 2.47 -4.99
C PHE A 33 14.44 3.90 -4.93
N ASP A 34 15.15 4.87 -5.48
CA ASP A 34 14.70 6.26 -5.44
C ASP A 34 13.41 6.48 -6.25
N ASP A 35 13.28 5.86 -7.42
CA ASP A 35 12.03 5.87 -8.20
C ASP A 35 10.87 5.26 -7.41
N MET A 36 11.10 4.13 -6.72
CA MET A 36 10.09 3.47 -5.88
C MET A 36 9.69 4.32 -4.68
N ILE A 37 10.64 4.96 -4.01
CA ILE A 37 10.38 5.86 -2.87
C ILE A 37 9.56 7.06 -3.33
N ASP A 38 9.96 7.72 -4.42
CA ASP A 38 9.24 8.87 -4.97
C ASP A 38 7.82 8.47 -5.41
N THR A 39 7.67 7.28 -6.00
CA THR A 39 6.37 6.74 -6.43
C THR A 39 5.46 6.42 -5.23
N MET A 40 5.97 5.71 -4.23
CA MET A 40 5.24 5.36 -2.99
C MET A 40 4.77 6.61 -2.24
N ARG A 41 5.63 7.62 -2.12
CA ARG A 41 5.27 8.90 -1.46
C ARG A 41 4.29 9.74 -2.29
N HIS A 42 4.30 9.59 -3.62
CA HIS A 42 3.35 10.29 -4.50
C HIS A 42 1.96 9.65 -4.46
N ALA A 43 1.89 8.33 -4.43
CA ALA A 43 0.67 7.55 -4.29
C ALA A 43 0.63 7.01 -2.84
N PRO A 44 0.24 7.85 -1.87
CA PRO A 44 0.63 7.88 -0.45
C PRO A 44 0.53 6.53 0.28
N GLY A 45 1.38 5.58 -0.09
CA GLY A 45 1.46 4.26 0.47
C GLY A 45 2.55 4.18 1.53
N VAL A 46 2.48 3.11 2.32
CA VAL A 46 3.49 2.78 3.34
C VAL A 46 4.46 1.68 2.86
N GLY A 47 4.22 1.14 1.66
CA GLY A 47 5.06 0.12 1.02
C GLY A 47 4.87 0.11 -0.49
N LEU A 48 5.91 -0.34 -1.19
CA LEU A 48 5.86 -0.57 -2.64
C LEU A 48 6.89 -1.66 -3.04
N ALA A 49 6.43 -2.62 -3.83
CA ALA A 49 7.25 -3.66 -4.44
C ALA A 49 7.55 -3.34 -5.90
N ALA A 50 8.77 -3.65 -6.37
CA ALA A 50 9.19 -3.34 -7.73
C ALA A 50 8.27 -3.91 -8.85
N PRO A 51 7.64 -5.09 -8.70
CA PRO A 51 6.66 -5.57 -9.69
C PRO A 51 5.50 -4.61 -9.92
N GLN A 52 5.07 -3.86 -8.91
CA GLN A 52 3.97 -2.91 -9.01
C GLN A 52 4.27 -1.74 -9.96
N ILE A 53 5.56 -1.45 -10.21
CA ILE A 53 6.00 -0.44 -11.18
C ILE A 53 6.60 -1.07 -12.44
N GLY A 54 6.25 -2.32 -12.74
CA GLY A 54 6.66 -3.00 -13.96
C GLY A 54 8.05 -3.65 -13.92
N VAL A 55 8.70 -3.71 -12.75
CA VAL A 55 10.07 -4.23 -12.61
C VAL A 55 10.04 -5.56 -11.87
N PRO A 56 10.17 -6.73 -12.54
CA PRO A 56 10.02 -8.05 -11.93
C PRO A 56 11.28 -8.49 -11.16
N LEU A 57 11.72 -7.66 -10.21
CA LEU A 57 12.87 -7.90 -9.33
C LEU A 57 12.42 -7.95 -7.87
N ARG A 58 13.12 -8.74 -7.06
CA ARG A 58 12.88 -8.83 -5.61
C ARG A 58 13.43 -7.62 -4.88
N VAL A 59 12.74 -6.48 -5.00
CA VAL A 59 13.10 -5.20 -4.40
C VAL A 59 11.83 -4.60 -3.80
N ILE A 60 11.90 -4.17 -2.54
CA ILE A 60 10.79 -3.52 -1.84
C ILE A 60 11.29 -2.25 -1.15
N VAL A 61 10.39 -1.28 -1.00
CA VAL A 61 10.55 -0.12 -0.12
C VAL A 61 9.40 -0.11 0.87
N VAL A 62 9.68 0.23 2.12
CA VAL A 62 8.70 0.31 3.21
C VAL A 62 9.00 1.56 4.02
N GLU A 63 8.00 2.40 4.26
CA GLU A 63 8.15 3.58 5.11
C GLU A 63 6.99 3.65 6.11
N TYR A 64 7.34 3.56 7.40
CA TYR A 64 6.37 3.57 8.48
C TYR A 64 6.94 4.35 9.67
N GLU A 65 6.12 5.21 10.28
CA GLU A 65 6.52 6.10 11.39
C GLU A 65 7.81 6.91 11.11
N GLY A 66 8.01 7.33 9.85
CA GLY A 66 9.18 8.08 9.41
C GLY A 66 10.47 7.26 9.23
N VAL A 67 10.40 5.94 9.40
CA VAL A 67 11.52 5.02 9.17
C VAL A 67 11.39 4.38 7.80
N LEU A 68 12.36 4.65 6.93
CA LEU A 68 12.45 4.08 5.58
C LEU A 68 13.35 2.84 5.55
N HIS A 69 12.83 1.76 4.98
CA HIS A 69 13.53 0.53 4.68
C HIS A 69 13.61 0.33 3.17
N THR A 70 14.80 0.00 2.68
CA THR A 70 15.04 -0.42 1.29
C THR A 70 15.63 -1.81 1.34
N VAL A 71 14.96 -2.81 0.74
CA VAL A 71 15.38 -4.20 0.89
C VAL A 71 15.39 -4.93 -0.44
N VAL A 72 16.55 -5.47 -0.77
CA VAL A 72 16.77 -6.37 -1.90
C VAL A 72 16.74 -7.82 -1.42
N ASN A 73 16.05 -8.67 -2.18
CA ASN A 73 15.85 -10.09 -1.90
C ASN A 73 15.34 -10.35 -0.47
N PRO A 74 14.26 -9.68 -0.01
CA PRO A 74 13.73 -9.89 1.32
C PRO A 74 13.26 -11.34 1.50
N GLU A 75 13.47 -11.88 2.69
CA GLU A 75 13.05 -13.20 3.13
C GLU A 75 12.58 -13.13 4.59
N ILE A 76 11.35 -13.56 4.86
CA ILE A 76 10.83 -13.70 6.23
C ILE A 76 11.39 -14.99 6.83
N VAL A 77 12.27 -14.87 7.82
CA VAL A 77 12.99 -16.01 8.43
C VAL A 77 12.42 -16.45 9.78
N LYS A 78 11.51 -15.65 10.35
CA LYS A 78 10.77 -15.95 11.57
C LYS A 78 9.46 -15.17 11.54
N SER A 79 8.37 -15.78 11.95
CA SER A 79 7.08 -15.12 12.18
C SER A 79 6.40 -15.73 13.41
N GLN A 80 5.63 -14.93 14.15
CA GLN A 80 4.86 -15.37 15.31
C GLN A 80 3.58 -14.55 15.46
N GLY A 81 2.59 -15.14 16.13
CA GLY A 81 1.26 -14.55 16.34
C GLY A 81 0.46 -14.48 15.05
N THR A 82 -0.81 -14.12 15.17
CA THR A 82 -1.69 -13.85 14.03
C THR A 82 -2.72 -12.80 14.42
N GLU A 83 -3.03 -11.90 13.50
CA GLU A 83 -4.11 -10.93 13.60
C GLU A 83 -4.79 -10.78 12.24
N THR A 84 -6.09 -10.47 12.24
CA THR A 84 -6.84 -10.15 11.03
C THR A 84 -7.18 -8.67 11.08
N ASP A 85 -6.86 -7.96 10.00
CA ASP A 85 -7.18 -6.55 9.82
C ASP A 85 -7.37 -6.27 8.33
N ASP A 86 -7.99 -5.15 7.99
CA ASP A 86 -8.19 -4.74 6.61
C ASP A 86 -6.88 -4.27 5.96
N GLU A 87 -6.66 -4.72 4.72
CA GLU A 87 -5.55 -4.28 3.88
C GLU A 87 -6.07 -3.75 2.54
N GLY A 88 -5.48 -2.65 2.08
CA GLY A 88 -5.59 -2.17 0.70
C GLY A 88 -4.30 -2.43 -0.09
N CYS A 89 -4.32 -2.13 -1.39
CA CYS A 89 -3.15 -2.23 -2.25
C CYS A 89 -3.17 -1.19 -3.36
N LEU A 90 -2.04 -0.53 -3.63
CA LEU A 90 -1.93 0.43 -4.72
C LEU A 90 -2.14 -0.20 -6.11
N SER A 91 -1.97 -1.51 -6.24
CA SER A 91 -2.24 -2.27 -7.47
C SER A 91 -3.68 -2.79 -7.57
N VAL A 92 -4.51 -2.58 -6.55
CA VAL A 92 -5.94 -2.88 -6.56
C VAL A 92 -6.68 -1.69 -5.92
N PRO A 93 -6.67 -0.53 -6.60
CA PRO A 93 -7.05 0.73 -5.98
C PRO A 93 -8.51 0.71 -5.52
N ASN A 94 -8.78 1.35 -4.38
CA ASN A 94 -10.11 1.55 -3.80
C ASN A 94 -10.80 0.25 -3.34
N TRP A 95 -10.07 -0.86 -3.24
CA TRP A 95 -10.58 -2.10 -2.66
C TRP A 95 -9.78 -2.45 -1.42
N GLN A 96 -10.48 -2.91 -0.39
CA GLN A 96 -9.90 -3.41 0.84
C GLN A 96 -10.56 -4.73 1.23
N GLY A 97 -9.90 -5.48 2.12
CA GLY A 97 -10.51 -6.65 2.72
C GLY A 97 -9.65 -7.27 3.81
N PRO A 98 -10.25 -8.13 4.65
CA PRO A 98 -9.61 -8.63 5.85
C PRO A 98 -8.58 -9.71 5.52
N VAL A 99 -7.33 -9.47 5.93
CA VAL A 99 -6.22 -10.41 5.74
C VAL A 99 -5.61 -10.79 7.08
N THR A 100 -5.45 -12.11 7.29
CA THR A 100 -4.73 -12.63 8.46
C THR A 100 -3.22 -12.59 8.21
N ARG A 101 -2.48 -11.91 9.09
CA ARG A 101 -1.02 -11.76 9.05
C ARG A 101 -0.39 -12.14 10.37
N ALA A 102 0.90 -12.46 10.36
CA ALA A 102 1.67 -12.59 11.59
C ALA A 102 1.85 -11.21 12.25
N THR A 103 1.69 -11.15 13.58
CA THR A 103 1.81 -9.91 14.37
C THR A 103 3.27 -9.49 14.58
N SER A 104 4.22 -10.41 14.44
CA SER A 104 5.65 -10.15 14.56
C SER A 104 6.44 -11.02 13.61
N LEU A 105 7.51 -10.47 13.04
CA LEU A 105 8.37 -11.19 12.11
C LEU A 105 9.80 -10.67 12.10
N VAL A 106 10.66 -11.42 11.41
CA VAL A 106 12.03 -11.01 11.09
C VAL A 106 12.28 -11.17 9.60
N VAL A 107 12.58 -10.07 8.92
CA VAL A 107 13.01 -10.06 7.51
C VAL A 107 14.53 -10.02 7.44
N LYS A 108 15.11 -10.83 6.55
CA LYS A 108 16.49 -10.68 6.09
C LYS A 108 16.53 -10.21 4.65
N GLY A 109 17.60 -9.53 4.27
CA GLY A 109 17.85 -9.13 2.90
C GLY A 109 19.15 -8.37 2.79
N ARG A 110 19.28 -7.53 1.77
CA ARG A 110 20.36 -6.54 1.66
C ARG A 110 19.79 -5.15 1.50
N ASP A 111 20.43 -4.15 2.10
CA ASP A 111 20.03 -2.75 1.94
C ASP A 111 20.47 -2.15 0.59
N ARG A 112 20.25 -0.85 0.42
CA ARG A 112 20.67 -0.04 -0.75
C ARG A 112 22.17 -0.09 -1.04
N ASP A 113 23.01 -0.26 -0.01
CA ASP A 113 24.46 -0.34 -0.16
C ASP A 113 24.95 -1.78 -0.37
N GLY A 114 24.05 -2.74 -0.17
CA GLY A 114 24.28 -4.17 -0.33
C GLY A 114 24.73 -4.88 0.93
N ALA A 115 24.73 -4.19 2.09
CA ALA A 115 25.01 -4.80 3.37
C ALA A 115 23.84 -5.70 3.80
N GLU A 116 24.15 -6.80 4.47
CA GLU A 116 23.13 -7.69 5.00
C GLU A 116 22.34 -6.99 6.12
N VAL A 117 21.02 -7.04 6.02
CA VAL A 117 20.12 -6.47 7.03
C VAL A 117 19.24 -7.53 7.64
N ARG A 118 18.91 -7.34 8.92
CA ARG A 118 17.97 -8.16 9.67
C ARG A 118 17.01 -7.26 10.45
N ILE A 119 15.80 -7.13 9.94
CA ILE A 119 14.79 -6.19 10.43
C ILE A 119 13.79 -6.98 11.28
N ARG A 120 13.61 -6.57 12.53
CA ARG A 120 12.48 -7.03 13.36
C ARG A 120 11.32 -6.08 13.13
N ALA A 121 10.15 -6.63 12.85
CA ALA A 121 8.94 -5.87 12.61
C ALA A 121 7.81 -6.46 13.44
N ASP A 122 7.01 -5.58 14.03
CA ASP A 122 5.87 -5.91 14.88
C ASP A 122 4.65 -5.08 14.44
N GLY A 123 3.45 -5.57 14.72
CA GLY A 123 2.18 -4.92 14.38
C GLY A 123 2.08 -4.54 12.90
N TRP A 124 1.74 -3.28 12.64
CA TRP A 124 1.54 -2.78 11.28
C TRP A 124 2.77 -2.91 10.38
N LEU A 125 3.98 -2.69 10.92
CA LEU A 125 5.20 -2.87 10.15
C LEU A 125 5.39 -4.33 9.71
N ALA A 126 5.02 -5.30 10.55
CA ALA A 126 5.05 -6.71 10.19
C ALA A 126 4.06 -7.02 9.06
N ARG A 127 2.87 -6.42 9.09
CA ARG A 127 1.87 -6.53 8.03
C ARG A 127 2.39 -5.98 6.71
N ILE A 128 2.93 -4.76 6.70
CA ILE A 128 3.48 -4.13 5.49
C ILE A 128 4.57 -5.03 4.88
N PHE A 129 5.52 -5.53 5.67
CA PHE A 129 6.57 -6.41 5.14
C PHE A 129 6.02 -7.72 4.53
N GLN A 130 4.99 -8.31 5.13
CA GLN A 130 4.33 -9.50 4.57
C GLN A 130 3.64 -9.17 3.24
N HIS A 131 2.96 -8.03 3.17
CA HIS A 131 2.31 -7.53 1.96
C HIS A 131 3.32 -7.32 0.83
N GLU A 132 4.40 -6.60 1.09
CA GLU A 132 5.42 -6.35 0.08
C GLU A 132 6.16 -7.63 -0.36
N CYS A 133 6.36 -8.59 0.55
CA CYS A 133 6.92 -9.88 0.19
C CYS A 133 5.98 -10.71 -0.70
N ASP A 134 4.67 -10.66 -0.46
CA ASP A 134 3.67 -11.34 -1.29
C ASP A 134 3.70 -10.86 -2.74
N HIS A 135 3.85 -9.55 -2.96
CA HIS A 135 4.01 -8.98 -4.29
C HIS A 135 5.21 -9.56 -5.04
N LEU A 136 6.30 -9.90 -4.35
CA LEU A 136 7.48 -10.52 -4.98
C LEU A 136 7.23 -11.97 -5.43
N ASP A 137 6.20 -12.60 -4.89
CA ASP A 137 5.78 -13.95 -5.22
C ASP A 137 4.49 -13.97 -6.04
N GLY A 138 4.04 -12.80 -6.53
CA GLY A 138 2.88 -12.67 -7.42
C GLY A 138 1.53 -12.77 -6.72
N THR A 139 1.51 -12.64 -5.39
CA THR A 139 0.32 -12.74 -4.55
C THR A 139 -0.17 -11.34 -4.20
N LEU A 140 -1.48 -11.11 -4.34
CA LEU A 140 -2.15 -9.88 -3.93
C LEU A 140 -3.02 -10.14 -2.68
N PHE A 141 -3.40 -9.10 -1.96
CA PHE A 141 -4.24 -9.26 -0.76
C PHE A 141 -5.57 -9.97 -1.06
N ILE A 142 -6.16 -9.73 -2.24
CA ILE A 142 -7.40 -10.39 -2.70
C ILE A 142 -7.27 -11.92 -2.84
N ASP A 143 -6.05 -12.46 -2.88
CA ASP A 143 -5.78 -13.89 -2.88
C ASP A 143 -5.65 -14.45 -1.44
N ARG A 144 -5.40 -13.57 -0.47
CA ARG A 144 -5.23 -13.89 0.96
C ARG A 144 -6.53 -13.79 1.76
N VAL A 145 -7.50 -13.01 1.30
CA VAL A 145 -8.82 -12.90 1.94
C VAL A 145 -9.52 -14.26 1.92
N GLN A 146 -10.00 -14.71 3.08
CA GLN A 146 -10.61 -16.04 3.22
C GLN A 146 -11.95 -16.15 2.50
N ASN A 147 -12.76 -15.08 2.55
CA ASN A 147 -14.04 -15.00 1.88
C ASN A 147 -14.06 -13.75 0.99
N ARG A 148 -14.12 -13.94 -0.33
CA ARG A 148 -14.12 -12.84 -1.30
C ARG A 148 -15.29 -11.88 -1.15
N ALA A 149 -16.39 -12.29 -0.51
CA ALA A 149 -17.51 -11.41 -0.23
C ALA A 149 -17.17 -10.32 0.82
N ASP A 150 -16.08 -10.49 1.58
CA ASP A 150 -15.62 -9.52 2.57
C ASP A 150 -14.74 -8.43 1.93
N ILE A 151 -14.39 -8.58 0.65
CA ILE A 151 -13.69 -7.55 -0.13
C ILE A 151 -14.71 -6.47 -0.46
N HIS A 152 -14.41 -5.24 -0.06
CA HIS A 152 -15.32 -4.11 -0.19
C HIS A 152 -14.62 -2.92 -0.85
N TRP A 153 -15.41 -2.12 -1.54
CA TRP A 153 -14.94 -0.89 -2.16
C TRP A 153 -14.94 0.23 -1.13
N VAL A 154 -13.88 1.04 -1.15
CA VAL A 154 -13.71 2.20 -0.27
C VAL A 154 -13.69 3.46 -1.13
N ASP A 155 -14.53 4.43 -0.78
CA ASP A 155 -14.66 5.66 -1.54
C ASP A 155 -13.39 6.52 -1.42
N PRO A 156 -12.75 6.88 -2.54
CA PRO A 156 -11.60 7.79 -2.54
C PRO A 156 -11.89 9.14 -1.85
N ASP A 157 -13.15 9.59 -1.88
CA ASP A 157 -13.57 10.87 -1.30
C ASP A 157 -13.92 10.76 0.21
N GLU A 158 -13.95 9.55 0.78
CA GLU A 158 -14.22 9.29 2.21
C GLU A 158 -12.94 9.16 3.07
N TYR A 159 -11.73 9.24 2.49
CA TYR A 159 -10.50 9.23 3.27
C TYR A 159 -10.41 10.46 4.21
N ASP A 160 -10.52 10.22 5.52
CA ASP A 160 -10.21 11.21 6.53
C ASP A 160 -8.69 11.50 6.51
N ASP A 161 -8.33 12.79 6.47
CA ASP A 161 -6.95 13.30 6.37
C ASP A 161 -6.03 12.90 7.56
N ASP A 162 -6.56 12.16 8.55
CA ASP A 162 -5.92 11.84 9.83
C ASP A 162 -5.33 10.41 9.93
N GLU A 163 -5.53 9.53 8.93
CA GLU A 163 -4.90 8.19 8.90
C GLU A 163 -3.60 8.15 8.07
N PRO A 164 -2.56 7.39 8.50
CA PRO A 164 -1.29 7.31 7.78
C PRO A 164 -1.47 6.62 6.41
N GLY A 165 -1.51 7.44 5.34
CA GLY A 165 -1.70 6.99 3.96
C GLY A 165 -2.63 7.88 3.11
N GLY A 166 -3.21 8.95 3.67
CA GLY A 166 -4.11 9.86 2.94
C GLY A 166 -3.43 10.77 1.91
N SER A 167 -3.99 10.86 0.70
CA SER A 167 -3.55 11.79 -0.36
C SER A 167 -4.03 13.21 -0.06
N ARG A 168 -3.10 14.13 0.19
CA ARG A 168 -3.40 15.57 0.29
C ARG A 168 -3.93 16.11 -1.04
N ARG A 169 -5.25 16.14 -1.25
CA ARG A 169 -5.89 16.94 -2.32
C ARG A 169 -7.02 17.81 -1.80
N ARG A 170 -6.64 19.06 -1.51
CA ARG A 170 -7.38 20.34 -1.58
C ARG A 170 -8.92 20.31 -1.44
N ARG A 171 -9.36 20.85 -0.29
CA ARG A 171 -10.67 21.48 0.00
C ARG A 171 -11.41 22.01 -1.23
N VAL A 172 -12.52 21.37 -1.59
CA VAL A 172 -13.64 22.04 -2.25
C VAL A 172 -14.67 22.41 -1.18
N ARG A 173 -14.83 23.72 -0.97
CA ARG A 173 -15.82 24.29 -0.05
C ARG A 173 -17.24 23.89 -0.49
N ARG A 174 -17.89 22.95 0.19
CA ARG A 174 -19.36 22.83 0.13
C ARG A 174 -19.97 23.86 1.09
N ARG A 175 -20.51 24.94 0.51
CA ARG A 175 -21.44 25.86 1.18
C ARG A 175 -22.68 25.06 1.61
N ILE A 176 -22.85 24.92 2.92
CA ILE A 176 -24.11 24.50 3.53
C ILE A 176 -25.17 25.56 3.21
N ARG A 177 -26.21 25.20 2.45
CA ARG A 177 -27.48 25.92 2.51
C ARG A 177 -28.33 25.25 3.59
N SER A 178 -28.27 25.83 4.78
CA SER A 178 -29.24 25.63 5.85
C SER A 178 -30.40 26.60 5.61
N SER A 179 -31.63 26.09 5.64
CA SER A 179 -32.75 26.76 6.31
C SER A 179 -33.95 25.81 6.30
N ALA A 180 -34.25 25.28 7.48
CA ALA A 180 -35.55 24.75 7.85
C ALA A 180 -36.43 25.91 8.36
N ALA A 181 -37.72 25.91 8.02
CA ALA A 181 -38.88 26.41 8.78
C ALA A 181 -40.08 26.47 7.80
N VAL A 182 -41.06 25.56 7.90
CA VAL A 182 -42.22 25.58 8.82
C VAL A 182 -43.25 26.66 8.47
N SER A 183 -44.35 26.17 7.90
CA SER A 183 -45.77 26.48 8.14
C SER A 183 -46.35 27.90 8.11
N GLN A 184 -47.44 27.95 7.33
CA GLN A 184 -48.73 28.64 7.55
C GLN A 184 -48.91 30.10 7.09
N ALA A 185 -49.92 30.25 6.21
CA ALA A 185 -51.13 31.08 6.38
C ALA A 185 -51.42 32.09 5.24
N VAL A 186 -52.59 31.83 4.59
CA VAL A 186 -53.70 32.79 4.39
C VAL A 186 -53.65 33.74 3.16
N GLN A 187 -54.54 33.39 2.22
CA GLN A 187 -55.55 34.20 1.50
C GLN A 187 -55.18 35.35 0.53
N SER A 188 -55.95 35.30 -0.57
CA SER A 188 -56.58 36.38 -1.36
C SER A 188 -55.92 36.85 -2.67
N GLU A 189 -56.83 37.07 -3.65
CA GLU A 189 -56.67 37.69 -4.98
C GLU A 189 -56.04 36.78 -6.05
N THR A 190 -56.67 36.39 -7.16
CA THR A 190 -57.84 36.89 -7.93
C THR A 190 -58.40 35.74 -8.77
#